data_AF-A0A7J8S469-F1
#
_entry.id   AF-A0A7J8S469-F1
#
_cell.length_a   1.000
_cell.length_b   1.000
_cell.length_c   1.000
_cell.angle_alpha   90.00
_cell.angle_beta   90.00
_cell.angle_gamma   90.00
#
_symmetry.space_group_name_H-M   'P 1'
#
loop_
_entity.id
_entity.type
_entity.pdbx_description
1 polymer ?
#
loop_
_entity_poly.entity_id
_entity_poly.type
_entity_poly.pdbx_seq_one_letter_code
_entity_poly.pdbx_strand_id
1 'polypeptide(L)' 'MCPWIAVAYLALVAATTVVFLIYPIGQGSFSDGVPLGISGTFNFMVVFQAEHNIFMHPFHMLGVAGVFGGSLFSAMHGST' A
#
# COMPACT_ATOMS: atom_id res chain seq x y z
N MET A 1 3.58 -11.77 27.09
CA MET A 1 3.56 -10.71 26.06
C MET A 1 2.18 -10.61 25.47
N CYS A 2 1.64 -9.41 25.27
CA CYS A 2 0.34 -9.21 24.63
C CYS A 2 0.50 -9.42 23.10
N PRO A 3 -0.32 -10.25 22.43
CA PRO A 3 -0.03 -10.75 21.07
C PRO A 3 -0.35 -9.77 19.93
N TRP A 4 -0.44 -8.46 20.18
CA TRP A 4 -0.90 -7.47 19.19
C TRP A 4 0.12 -7.08 18.12
N ILE A 5 1.40 -7.44 18.29
CA ILE A 5 2.45 -7.17 17.28
C ILE A 5 2.10 -7.83 15.95
N ALA A 6 1.65 -9.09 15.99
CA ALA A 6 1.24 -9.81 14.79
C ALA A 6 0.08 -9.10 14.10
N VAL A 7 -0.89 -8.59 14.87
CA VAL A 7 -2.05 -7.86 14.34
C VAL A 7 -1.62 -6.55 13.65
N ALA A 8 -0.68 -5.80 14.22
CA ALA A 8 -0.14 -4.59 13.57
C ALA A 8 0.59 -4.92 12.26
N TYR A 9 1.37 -6.01 12.25
CA TYR A 9 2.12 -6.44 11.06
C TYR A 9 1.21 -6.85 9.89
N LEU A 10 -0.02 -7.30 10.16
CA LEU A 10 -0.97 -7.70 9.10
C LEU A 10 -1.30 -6.57 8.11
N ALA A 11 -1.15 -5.29 8.48
CA ALA A 11 -1.34 -4.18 7.54
C ALA A 11 -0.35 -4.26 6.36
N LEU A 12 0.92 -4.58 6.63
CA LEU A 12 1.95 -4.76 5.59
C LEU A 12 1.68 -6.01 4.77
N VAL A 13 1.33 -7.12 5.43
CA VAL A 13 1.01 -8.40 4.75
C VAL A 13 -0.18 -8.24 3.82
N ALA A 14 -1.21 -7.51 4.24
CA ALA A 14 -2.38 -7.24 3.41
C ALA A 14 -1.99 -6.41 2.17
N ALA A 15 -1.22 -5.33 2.35
CA ALA A 15 -0.80 -4.46 1.25
C ALA A 15 0.04 -5.22 0.20
N THR A 16 1.00 -6.04 0.64
CA THR A 16 1.82 -6.86 -0.28
C THR A 16 1.00 -7.94 -0.98
N THR A 17 0.09 -8.59 -0.25
CA THR A 17 -0.82 -9.60 -0.85
C THR A 17 -1.71 -8.97 -1.93
N VAL A 18 -2.20 -7.74 -1.73
CA VAL A 18 -3.03 -7.05 -2.73
C VAL A 18 -2.26 -6.82 -4.03
N VAL A 19 -1.04 -6.26 -3.97
CA VAL A 19 -0.29 -5.87 -5.19
C VAL A 19 0.39 -7.02 -5.92
N PHE A 20 0.77 -8.10 -5.21
CA PHE A 20 1.46 -9.25 -5.82
C PHE A 20 0.55 -10.42 -6.17
N LEU A 21 -0.65 -10.52 -5.56
CA LEU A 21 -1.54 -11.66 -5.75
C LEU A 21 -2.93 -11.23 -6.20
N ILE A 22 -3.65 -10.44 -5.39
CA ILE A 22 -5.06 -10.14 -5.66
C ILE A 22 -5.24 -9.32 -6.94
N TYR A 23 -4.44 -8.27 -7.12
CA TYR A 23 -4.50 -7.44 -8.31
C TYR A 23 -4.23 -8.22 -9.61
N PRO A 24 -3.08 -8.94 -9.76
CA PRO A 24 -2.84 -9.71 -10.98
C PRO A 24 -3.87 -10.83 -11.23
N ILE A 25 -4.42 -11.46 -10.18
CA ILE A 25 -5.56 -12.39 -10.34
C ILE A 25 -6.79 -11.65 -10.90
N GLY A 26 -7.11 -10.46 -10.37
CA GLY A 26 -8.22 -9.64 -10.84
C GLY A 26 -8.04 -9.14 -12.28
N GLN A 27 -6.80 -8.92 -12.72
CA GLN A 27 -6.46 -8.56 -14.10
C GLN A 27 -6.37 -9.79 -15.04
N GLY A 28 -6.26 -10.99 -14.48
CA GLY A 28 -6.11 -12.23 -15.25
C GLY A 28 -4.68 -12.51 -15.73
N SER A 29 -3.68 -11.72 -15.31
CA SER A 29 -2.28 -11.92 -15.64
C SER A 29 -1.34 -11.44 -14.54
N PHE A 30 -0.30 -12.24 -14.25
CA PHE A 30 0.81 -11.83 -13.37
C PHE A 30 1.73 -10.77 -14.00
N SER A 31 1.63 -10.54 -15.32
CA SER A 31 2.37 -9.44 -15.98
C SER A 31 1.96 -8.06 -15.47
N ASP A 32 0.73 -7.93 -14.97
CA ASP A 32 0.18 -6.66 -14.49
C ASP A 32 0.48 -6.44 -12.99
N GLY A 33 1.06 -7.44 -12.31
CA GLY A 33 1.52 -7.31 -10.92
C GLY A 33 2.66 -6.31 -10.78
N VAL A 34 2.90 -5.83 -9.55
CA VAL A 34 3.98 -4.87 -9.31
C VAL A 34 5.36 -5.51 -9.59
N PRO A 35 6.23 -4.92 -10.42
CA PRO A 35 7.56 -5.46 -10.66
C PRO A 35 8.49 -5.30 -9.45
N LEU A 36 9.41 -6.24 -9.25
CA LEU A 36 10.43 -6.18 -8.19
C LEU A 36 11.59 -5.24 -8.57
N GLY A 37 11.31 -3.96 -8.69
CA GLY A 37 12.31 -2.93 -8.99
C GLY A 37 11.77 -1.52 -8.83
N ILE A 38 12.64 -0.56 -8.51
CA ILE A 38 12.25 0.81 -8.19
C ILE A 38 11.47 1.46 -9.34
N SER A 39 12.02 1.46 -10.56
CA SER A 39 11.36 2.01 -11.75
C SER A 39 10.09 1.24 -12.12
N GLY A 40 10.07 -0.08 -11.89
CA GLY A 40 8.90 -0.93 -12.12
C GLY A 40 7.74 -0.58 -11.19
N THR A 41 8.01 -0.30 -9.91
CA THR A 41 6.99 0.17 -8.97
C THR A 41 6.38 1.50 -9.43
N PHE A 42 7.21 2.46 -9.88
CA PHE A 42 6.70 3.71 -10.43
C PHE A 42 5.85 3.50 -11.68
N ASN A 43 6.27 2.61 -12.59
CA ASN A 43 5.49 2.27 -13.77
C ASN A 43 4.11 1.71 -13.40
N PHE A 44 4.06 0.76 -12.46
CA PHE A 44 2.82 0.21 -11.94
C PHE A 44 1.91 1.31 -11.38
N MET A 45 2.44 2.24 -10.57
CA MET A 45 1.64 3.33 -9.99
C MET A 45 1.01 4.22 -11.05
N VAL A 46 1.74 4.56 -12.11
CA VAL A 46 1.24 5.41 -13.21
C VAL A 46 0.15 4.69 -14.00
N VAL A 47 0.36 3.41 -14.35
CA VAL A 47 -0.64 2.60 -15.05
C VAL A 47 -1.89 2.40 -14.19
N PHE A 48 -1.72 2.08 -12.90
CA PHE A 48 -2.83 1.90 -11.97
C PHE A 48 -3.66 3.18 -11.81
N GLN A 49 -3.00 4.35 -11.79
CA GLN A 49 -3.71 5.63 -11.80
C GLN A 49 -4.47 5.86 -13.11
N ALA A 50 -3.91 5.49 -14.27
CA ALA A 50 -4.56 5.64 -15.56
C ALA A 50 -5.81 4.74 -15.70
N GLU A 51 -5.71 3.49 -15.25
CA GLU A 51 -6.78 2.50 -15.37
C GLU A 51 -7.87 2.62 -14.28
N HIS A 52 -7.50 3.08 -13.07
CA HIS A 52 -8.39 3.02 -11.91
C HIS A 52 -8.64 4.36 -11.20
N ASN A 53 -7.99 5.44 -11.63
CA ASN A 53 -8.11 6.76 -11.01
C ASN A 53 -7.97 6.73 -9.46
N ILE A 54 -6.95 6.02 -8.96
CA ILE A 54 -6.80 5.70 -7.54
C ILE A 54 -6.76 6.94 -6.63
N PHE A 55 -6.29 8.09 -7.13
CA PHE A 55 -6.36 9.35 -6.38
C PHE A 55 -7.75 9.75 -5.93
N MET A 56 -8.80 9.37 -6.67
CA MET A 56 -10.18 9.65 -6.32
C MET A 56 -10.82 8.55 -5.47
N HIS A 57 -10.10 7.46 -5.18
CA HIS A 57 -10.63 6.36 -4.40
C HIS A 57 -10.55 6.65 -2.88
N PRO A 58 -11.66 6.59 -2.12
CA PRO A 58 -11.68 6.96 -0.71
C PRO A 58 -10.78 6.07 0.16
N PHE A 59 -10.67 4.76 -0.12
CA PHE A 59 -9.72 3.90 0.61
C PHE A 59 -8.26 4.30 0.39
N HIS A 60 -7.90 4.81 -0.79
CA HIS A 60 -6.55 5.33 -1.01
C HIS A 60 -6.32 6.61 -0.21
N MET A 61 -7.30 7.53 -0.19
CA MET A 61 -7.22 8.74 0.65
C MET A 61 -7.09 8.41 2.14
N LEU A 62 -7.79 7.39 2.64
CA LEU A 62 -7.64 6.90 4.02
C LEU A 62 -6.25 6.33 4.27
N GLY A 63 -5.69 5.57 3.34
CA GLY A 63 -4.32 5.06 3.40
C GLY A 63 -3.29 6.19 3.47
N VAL A 64 -3.45 7.20 2.62
CA VAL A 64 -2.64 8.43 2.62
C VAL A 64 -2.71 9.12 3.98
N ALA A 65 -3.92 9.38 4.50
CA ALA A 65 -4.10 9.98 5.82
C ALA A 65 -3.44 9.15 6.94
N GLY A 66 -3.52 7.82 6.88
CA GLY A 66 -2.89 6.91 7.84
C GLY A 66 -1.36 7.01 7.84
N VAL A 67 -0.72 7.02 6.66
CA VAL A 67 0.74 7.09 6.56
C VAL A 67 1.27 8.48 6.95
N PHE A 68 0.62 9.56 6.49
CA PHE A 68 0.99 10.92 6.87
C PHE A 68 0.73 11.20 8.36
N GLY A 69 -0.38 10.74 8.90
CA GLY A 69 -0.68 10.86 10.33
C GLY A 69 0.28 10.04 11.18
N GLY A 70 0.59 8.81 10.78
CA GLY A 70 1.54 7.94 11.48
C GLY A 70 2.94 8.53 11.54
N SER A 71 3.44 9.11 10.44
CA SER A 71 4.75 9.78 10.44
C SER A 71 4.76 11.05 11.30
N LEU A 72 3.69 11.85 11.25
CA LEU A 72 3.52 13.04 12.10
C LEU A 72 3.54 12.66 13.59
N PHE A 73 2.71 11.69 14.01
CA PHE A 73 2.63 11.29 15.41
C PHE A 73 3.92 10.59 15.89
N SER A 74 4.59 9.83 15.02
CA SER A 74 5.91 9.27 15.34
C SER A 74 6.94 10.38 15.59
N ALA A 75 6.94 11.44 14.77
CA ALA A 75 7.84 12.57 14.96
C ALA A 75 7.51 13.36 16.24
N MET A 76 6.22 13.59 16.52
CA MET A 76 5.77 14.23 17.75
C MET A 76 6.21 13.44 18.99
N HIS A 77 5.98 12.13 18.99
CA HIS A 77 6.36 11.27 20.10
C HIS A 77 7.88 11.23 20.32
N GLY A 78 8.67 11.23 19.25
CA GLY A 78 10.13 11.30 19.34
C GLY A 78 10.67 12.66 19.78
N SER A 79 9.87 13.72 19.71
CA SER A 79 10.25 15.08 20.09
C SER A 79 9.91 15.46 21.54
N THR A 80 9.12 14.63 22.23
CA THR A 80 8.77 14.77 23.66
C THR A 80 9.72 13.98 24.54
#